data_AF-A0A399D185-F1
#
_entry.id   AF-A0A399D185-F1
#
_cell.length_a   1.000
_cell.length_b   1.000
_cell.length_c   1.000
_cell.angle_alpha   90.00
_cell.angle_beta   90.00
_cell.angle_gamma   90.00
#
_symmetry.space_group_name_H-M   'P 1'
#
loop_
_entity.id
_entity.type
_entity.pdbx_description
1 polymer ?
#
loop_
_entity_poly.entity_id
_entity_poly.type
_entity_poly.pdbx_seq_one_letter_code
_entity_poly.pdbx_strand_id
1 'polypeptide(L)'
;MQKDEKHILTDGWMDEVLKTPPAYTLSNDFAEKVAGKASRRFAWQQYFREFLIYLGSFIGIIAITVAMAFTWLEADWQAWREFLLNNGPLVAGINILGLFVLFADRVLLRYFFFRFSEKTAS
;
A
#
# COMPACT_ATOMS: atom_id res chain seq x y z
N MET A 1 -44.76 13.66 -17.60
CA MET A 1 -45.57 12.75 -16.75
C MET A 1 -44.93 11.38 -16.53
N GLN A 2 -43.63 11.15 -16.80
CA GLN A 2 -42.98 9.83 -16.55
C GLN A 2 -41.93 9.86 -15.41
N LYS A 3 -41.63 11.04 -14.86
CA LYS A 3 -40.64 11.20 -13.77
C LYS A 3 -41.27 11.03 -12.39
N ASP A 4 -42.55 11.37 -12.23
CA ASP A 4 -43.22 11.39 -10.93
C ASP A 4 -43.52 9.97 -10.40
N GLU A 5 -43.85 9.01 -11.26
CA GLU A 5 -44.08 7.60 -10.84
C GLU A 5 -42.81 6.91 -10.33
N LYS A 6 -41.63 7.28 -10.85
CA LYS A 6 -40.35 6.64 -10.49
C LYS A 6 -39.90 7.00 -9.08
N HIS A 7 -40.22 8.20 -8.61
CA HIS A 7 -39.94 8.65 -7.26
C HIS A 7 -40.88 8.00 -6.23
N ILE A 8 -42.18 7.91 -6.55
CA ILE A 8 -43.18 7.28 -5.67
C ILE A 8 -42.88 5.80 -5.43
N LEU A 9 -42.43 5.07 -6.47
CA LEU A 9 -42.01 3.68 -6.33
C LEU A 9 -40.74 3.55 -5.49
N THR A 10 -39.77 4.45 -5.62
CA THR A 10 -38.53 4.36 -4.84
C THR A 10 -38.78 4.64 -3.35
N ASP A 11 -39.64 5.62 -3.06
CA ASP A 11 -39.99 5.99 -1.68
C ASP A 11 -40.82 4.91 -0.99
N GLY A 12 -41.76 4.28 -1.70
CA GLY A 12 -42.55 3.17 -1.16
C GLY A 12 -41.70 1.94 -0.83
N TRP A 13 -40.76 1.57 -1.70
CA TRP A 13 -39.84 0.46 -1.46
C TRP A 13 -38.85 0.75 -0.32
N MET A 14 -38.37 1.99 -0.20
CA MET A 14 -37.49 2.38 0.91
C MET A 14 -38.21 2.30 2.25
N ASP A 15 -39.46 2.78 2.32
CA ASP A 15 -40.26 2.78 3.55
C ASP A 15 -40.66 1.34 3.98
N GLU A 16 -40.84 0.44 3.02
CA GLU A 16 -41.11 -0.99 3.26
C GLU A 16 -39.85 -1.75 3.70
N VAL A 17 -38.68 -1.44 3.13
CA VAL A 17 -37.38 -2.00 3.58
C VAL A 17 -37.02 -1.52 4.99
N LEU A 18 -37.33 -0.26 5.35
CA LEU A 18 -37.03 0.29 6.67
C LEU A 18 -37.98 -0.21 7.77
N LYS A 19 -39.23 -0.56 7.42
CA LYS A 19 -40.21 -1.14 8.36
C LYS A 19 -40.03 -2.63 8.58
N THR A 20 -39.34 -3.33 7.68
CA THR A 20 -39.05 -4.75 7.84
C THR A 20 -37.90 -4.91 8.84
N PRO A 21 -38.11 -5.52 10.01
CA PRO A 21 -37.00 -5.80 10.92
C PRO A 21 -35.97 -6.67 10.19
N PRO A 22 -34.66 -6.36 10.30
CA PRO A 22 -33.65 -7.08 9.55
C PRO A 22 -33.75 -8.57 9.87
N ALA A 23 -33.93 -9.41 8.83
CA ALA A 23 -33.99 -10.86 8.95
C ALA A 23 -32.67 -11.49 9.48
N TYR A 24 -31.66 -10.65 9.72
CA TYR A 24 -30.33 -11.02 10.15
C TYR A 24 -29.99 -10.20 11.38
N THR A 25 -29.82 -10.87 12.52
CA THR A 25 -29.17 -10.26 13.67
C THR A 25 -27.67 -10.27 13.43
N LEU A 26 -27.02 -9.11 13.53
CA LEU A 26 -25.56 -9.06 13.49
C LEU A 26 -25.04 -9.85 14.69
N SER A 27 -24.04 -10.72 14.47
CA SER A 27 -23.36 -11.38 15.59
C SER A 27 -22.77 -10.31 16.50
N ASN A 28 -22.74 -10.53 17.82
CA ASN A 28 -22.14 -9.59 18.77
C ASN A 28 -20.69 -9.19 18.38
N ASP A 29 -19.96 -10.10 17.74
CA ASP A 29 -18.57 -9.87 17.29
C ASP A 29 -18.45 -9.24 15.90
N PHE A 30 -19.57 -8.86 15.25
CA PHE A 30 -19.54 -8.35 13.88
C PHE A 30 -18.77 -7.03 13.79
N ALA A 31 -19.06 -6.11 14.70
CA ALA A 31 -18.39 -4.82 14.78
C ALA A 31 -16.88 -5.00 14.97
N GLU A 32 -16.48 -5.94 15.83
CA GLU A 32 -15.08 -6.24 16.11
C GLU A 32 -14.36 -6.87 14.91
N LYS A 33 -15.00 -7.83 14.22
CA LYS A 33 -14.46 -8.42 12.99
C LYS A 33 -14.29 -7.40 11.86
N VAL A 34 -15.25 -6.49 11.72
CA VAL A 34 -15.18 -5.41 10.72
C VAL A 34 -14.10 -4.40 11.09
N ALA A 35 -14.05 -3.98 12.36
CA ALA A 35 -13.06 -3.05 12.87
C ALA A 35 -11.63 -3.60 12.71
N GLY A 36 -11.37 -4.84 13.10
CA GLY A 36 -10.05 -5.48 12.93
C GLY A 36 -9.64 -5.67 11.46
N LYS A 37 -10.60 -5.97 10.58
CA LYS A 37 -10.30 -6.06 9.14
C LYS A 37 -9.99 -4.69 8.53
N ALA A 38 -10.70 -3.65 8.95
CA ALA A 38 -10.47 -2.28 8.53
C ALA A 38 -9.12 -1.76 9.05
N SER A 39 -8.84 -1.90 10.34
CA SER A 39 -7.59 -1.46 10.98
C SER A 39 -6.38 -2.09 10.28
N ARG A 40 -6.42 -3.38 9.99
CA ARG A 40 -5.35 -4.10 9.31
C ARG A 40 -5.09 -3.58 7.90
N ARG A 41 -6.16 -3.24 7.16
CA ARG A 41 -6.04 -2.67 5.81
C ARG A 41 -5.42 -1.28 5.85
N PHE A 42 -5.86 -0.44 6.80
CA PHE A 42 -5.30 0.90 7.00
C PHE A 42 -3.82 0.85 7.42
N ALA A 43 -3.46 -0.02 8.36
CA ALA A 43 -2.08 -0.21 8.80
C ALA A 43 -1.17 -0.62 7.62
N TRP A 44 -1.63 -1.56 6.80
CA TRP A 44 -0.86 -1.99 5.62
C TRP A 44 -0.65 -0.86 4.61
N GLN A 45 -1.68 -0.07 4.32
CA GLN A 45 -1.57 1.10 3.46
C GLN A 45 -0.63 2.15 4.02
N GLN A 46 -0.67 2.38 5.33
CA GLN A 46 0.23 3.33 5.99
C GLN A 46 1.69 2.88 5.90
N TYR A 47 2.01 1.63 6.25
CA TYR A 47 3.38 1.13 6.17
C TYR A 47 3.91 1.15 4.73
N PHE A 48 3.07 0.80 3.76
CA PHE A 48 3.47 0.87 2.36
C PHE A 48 3.73 2.31 1.91
N ARG A 49 2.91 3.28 2.35
CA ARG A 49 3.12 4.70 2.04
C ARG A 49 4.40 5.24 2.66
N GLU A 50 4.66 4.91 3.92
CA GLU A 50 5.93 5.26 4.59
C GLU A 50 7.13 4.67 3.84
N PHE A 51 7.05 3.40 3.45
CA PHE A 51 8.09 2.74 2.64
C PHE A 51 8.33 3.48 1.31
N LEU A 52 7.28 3.86 0.58
CA LEU A 52 7.42 4.61 -0.68
C LEU A 52 8.08 5.98 -0.48
N ILE A 53 7.79 6.68 0.63
CA ILE A 53 8.43 7.95 0.95
C ILE A 53 9.93 7.76 1.18
N TYR A 54 10.33 6.73 1.95
CA TYR A 54 11.74 6.41 2.16
C TYR A 54 12.45 5.96 0.88
N LEU A 55 11.77 5.15 0.05
CA LEU A 55 12.33 4.72 -1.22
C LEU A 55 12.52 5.92 -2.17
N GLY A 56 11.54 6.82 -2.22
CA GLY A 56 11.61 8.03 -3.02
C GLY A 56 12.75 8.95 -2.58
N SER A 57 12.94 9.15 -1.27
CA SER A 57 14.06 9.96 -0.77
C SER A 57 15.42 9.32 -1.08
N PHE A 58 15.53 8.00 -0.95
CA PHE A 58 16.75 7.27 -1.31
C PHE A 58 17.08 7.39 -2.81
N ILE A 59 16.09 7.19 -3.69
CA ILE A 59 16.24 7.38 -5.14
C ILE A 59 16.62 8.84 -5.46
N GLY A 60 16.02 9.81 -4.76
CA GLY A 60 16.36 11.22 -4.92
C GLY A 60 17.84 11.51 -4.64
N ILE A 61 18.40 10.95 -3.56
CA ILE A 61 19.83 11.08 -3.22
C ILE A 61 20.70 10.48 -4.32
N ILE A 62 20.35 9.28 -4.81
CA ILE A 62 21.08 8.64 -5.92
C ILE A 62 21.03 9.53 -7.17
N ALA A 63 19.86 10.05 -7.52
CA ALA A 63 19.69 10.91 -8.70
C ALA A 63 20.55 12.17 -8.63
N ILE A 64 20.60 12.82 -7.46
CA ILE A 64 21.47 14.00 -7.24
C ILE A 64 22.95 13.62 -7.37
N THR A 65 23.34 12.48 -6.81
CA THR A 65 24.73 11.99 -6.87
C THR A 65 25.15 11.70 -8.31
N VAL A 66 24.27 11.03 -9.07
CA VAL A 66 24.45 10.77 -10.50
C VAL A 66 24.56 12.08 -11.26
N ALA A 67 23.65 13.03 -11.03
CA ALA A 67 23.71 14.34 -11.68
C ALA A 67 25.05 15.04 -11.43
N MET A 68 25.52 15.08 -10.17
CA MET A 68 26.83 15.64 -9.84
C MET A 68 27.98 14.90 -10.53
N ALA A 69 27.95 13.57 -10.60
CA ALA A 69 29.00 12.81 -11.27
C ALA A 69 29.08 13.14 -12.77
N PHE A 70 27.95 13.32 -13.44
CA PHE A 70 27.93 13.65 -14.87
C PHE A 70 28.21 15.14 -15.16
N THR A 71 27.77 16.07 -14.30
CA THR A 71 27.97 17.50 -14.55
C THR A 71 29.32 18.03 -14.05
N TRP A 72 29.85 17.49 -12.95
CA TRP A 72 31.05 18.01 -12.30
C TRP A 72 32.30 17.17 -12.54
N LEU A 73 32.16 15.85 -12.65
CA LEU A 73 33.28 14.91 -12.83
C LEU A 73 33.44 14.44 -14.27
N GLU A 74 32.64 14.97 -15.21
CA GLU A 74 32.63 14.60 -16.63
C GLU A 74 32.58 13.07 -16.84
N ALA A 75 31.80 12.38 -16.01
CA ALA A 75 31.73 10.92 -16.06
C ALA A 75 31.27 10.41 -17.44
N ASP A 76 31.95 9.39 -17.95
CA ASP A 76 31.66 8.84 -19.27
C ASP A 76 30.41 7.96 -19.26
N TRP A 77 29.35 8.43 -19.90
CA TRP A 77 28.09 7.70 -20.03
C TRP A 77 28.24 6.36 -20.75
N GLN A 78 29.14 6.26 -21.73
CA GLN A 78 29.34 5.01 -22.47
C GLN A 78 29.95 3.93 -21.58
N ALA A 79 30.99 4.27 -20.82
CA ALA A 79 31.62 3.35 -19.88
C ALA A 79 30.63 2.85 -18.80
N TRP A 80 29.81 3.74 -18.24
CA TRP A 80 28.78 3.37 -17.26
C TRP A 80 27.71 2.46 -17.87
N ARG A 81 27.27 2.73 -19.09
CA ARG A 81 26.28 1.91 -19.78
C ARG A 81 26.82 0.51 -20.08
N GLU A 82 28.06 0.41 -20.57
CA GLU A 82 28.70 -0.89 -20.81
C GLU A 82 28.88 -1.68 -19.52
N PHE A 83 29.30 -1.02 -18.43
CA PHE A 83 29.40 -1.66 -17.12
C PHE A 83 28.04 -2.22 -16.66
N LEU A 84 26.96 -1.45 -16.79
CA LEU A 84 25.61 -1.87 -16.39
C LEU A 84 25.08 -3.02 -17.24
N LEU A 85 25.37 -3.05 -18.55
CA LEU A 85 24.94 -4.12 -19.43
C LEU A 85 25.74 -5.41 -19.18
N ASN A 86 27.06 -5.29 -19.00
CA ASN A 86 27.93 -6.45 -18.76
C ASN A 86 27.70 -7.08 -17.38
N ASN A 87 27.34 -6.27 -16.38
CA ASN A 87 27.07 -6.72 -15.01
C ASN A 87 25.58 -6.72 -14.66
N GLY A 88 24.69 -6.61 -15.67
CA GLY A 88 23.25 -6.45 -15.48
C GLY A 88 22.62 -7.42 -14.50
N PRO A 89 22.87 -8.74 -14.60
CA PRO A 89 22.34 -9.73 -13.66
C PRO A 89 22.78 -9.48 -12.21
N LEU A 90 24.03 -9.09 -12.00
CA LEU A 90 24.61 -8.88 -10.67
C LEU A 90 24.07 -7.57 -10.07
N VAL A 91 24.08 -6.50 -10.85
CA VAL A 91 23.52 -5.20 -10.45
C VAL A 91 22.03 -5.32 -10.12
N ALA A 92 21.26 -5.99 -10.98
CA ALA A 92 19.85 -6.25 -10.74
C ALA A 92 19.64 -7.11 -9.49
N GLY A 93 20.44 -8.16 -9.31
CA GLY A 93 20.38 -9.03 -8.14
C GLY A 93 20.60 -8.28 -6.83
N ILE A 94 21.64 -7.45 -6.75
CA ILE A 94 21.92 -6.63 -5.57
C ILE A 94 20.80 -5.62 -5.32
N ASN A 95 20.30 -4.93 -6.35
CA ASN A 95 19.24 -3.95 -6.20
C ASN A 95 17.92 -4.60 -5.75
N ILE A 96 17.54 -5.75 -6.33
CA ILE A 96 16.34 -6.50 -5.95
C ILE A 96 16.47 -7.00 -4.51
N LEU A 97 17.62 -7.56 -4.14
CA LEU A 97 17.84 -8.07 -2.79
C LEU A 97 17.82 -6.93 -1.76
N GLY A 98 18.48 -5.81 -2.04
CA GLY A 98 18.45 -4.62 -1.20
C GLY A 98 17.04 -4.05 -1.05
N LEU A 99 16.29 -3.97 -2.15
CA LEU A 99 14.89 -3.53 -2.13
C LEU A 99 14.02 -4.50 -1.32
N PHE A 100 14.23 -5.80 -1.46
CA PHE A 100 13.51 -6.82 -0.70
C PHE A 100 13.81 -6.71 0.80
N VAL A 101 15.07 -6.53 1.19
CA VAL A 101 15.45 -6.35 2.60
C VAL A 101 14.82 -5.09 3.18
N LEU A 102 14.88 -3.96 2.47
CA LEU A 102 14.24 -2.71 2.90
C LEU A 102 12.72 -2.85 3.02
N PHE A 103 12.10 -3.53 2.05
CA PHE A 103 10.67 -3.82 2.09
C PHE A 103 10.31 -4.75 3.25
N ALA A 104 11.12 -5.78 3.48
CA ALA A 104 10.92 -6.72 4.57
C ALA A 104 11.02 -6.02 5.93
N ASP A 105 12.03 -5.18 6.14
CA ASP A 105 12.22 -4.43 7.37
C ASP A 105 11.07 -3.42 7.61
N ARG A 106 10.77 -2.60 6.60
CA ARG A 106 9.83 -1.48 6.78
C ARG A 106 8.37 -1.85 6.64
N VAL A 107 8.05 -2.89 5.87
CA VAL A 107 6.66 -3.30 5.61
C VAL A 107 6.35 -4.62 6.28
N LEU A 108 7.11 -5.69 5.98
CA LEU A 108 6.76 -7.03 6.46
C LEU A 108 6.91 -7.18 7.97
N LEU A 109 8.05 -6.80 8.55
CA LEU A 109 8.30 -6.94 9.99
C LEU A 109 7.32 -6.10 10.81
N ARG A 110 7.12 -4.83 10.44
CA ARG A 110 6.14 -3.96 11.12
C ARG A 110 4.72 -4.52 11.05
N TYR A 111 4.32 -5.03 9.89
CA TYR A 111 3.02 -5.66 9.73
C TYR A 111 2.87 -6.96 10.52
N PHE A 112 3.91 -7.81 10.53
CA PHE A 112 3.92 -9.02 11.33
C PHE A 112 3.83 -8.70 12.82
N PHE A 113 4.58 -7.71 13.30
CA PHE A 113 4.54 -7.29 14.70
C PHE A 113 3.15 -6.77 15.10
N PHE A 114 2.53 -5.96 14.25
CA PHE A 114 1.14 -5.51 14.43
C PHE A 114 0.17 -6.70 14.54
N ARG A 115 0.28 -7.67 13.62
CA ARG A 115 -0.57 -8.87 13.61
C ARG A 115 -0.37 -9.76 14.84
N PHE A 116 0.86 -9.90 15.34
CA PHE A 116 1.16 -10.73 16.51
C PHE A 116 0.74 -10.04 17.82
N SER A 117 0.88 -8.71 17.92
CA SER A 117 0.39 -7.93 19.05
C SER A 117 -1.12 -8.07 19.25
N GLU A 118 -1.89 -8.11 18.15
CA GLU A 118 -3.35 -8.25 18.17
C GLU A 118 -3.80 -9.63 18.69
N LYS A 119 -2.99 -10.68 18.46
CA LYS A 119 -3.26 -12.06 18.93
C LYS A 119 -2.96 -12.29 20.41
N THR A 120 -2.10 -11.49 21.02
CA THR A 120 -1.76 -11.60 22.45
C THR A 120 -2.70 -10.79 23.35
N ALA A 121 -3.56 -9.95 22.77
CA ALA A 121 -4.51 -9.10 23.50
C ALA A 121 -5.95 -9.66 23.54
N SER A 122 -6.21 -10.78 22.86
CA SER A 122 -7.46 -11.57 22.93
C SER A 122 -7.27 -12.82 23.78
#